data_AF-V4L2E6-F1
#
_entry.id   AF-V4L2E6-F1
#
_cell.length_a   1.000
_cell.length_b   1.000
_cell.length_c   1.000
_cell.angle_alpha   90.00
_cell.angle_beta   90.00
_cell.angle_gamma   90.00
#
_symmetry.space_group_name_H-M   'P 1'
#
loop_
_entity.id
_entity.type
_entity.pdbx_description
1 polymer ?
#
loop_
_entity_poly.entity_id
_entity_poly.type
_entity_poly.pdbx_seq_one_letter_code
_entity_poly.pdbx_strand_id
1 'polypeptide(L)'
;MNTKKLIKMAKKWQQRAALHRKRISFQRSSATTSSSTVVEKGCFVVYTADKIRFAFPISYLSSSVFQELLKISEEEFGLPTGGPITLPFDSIFLEYLIKLLQRRIDEDTEKALLMSICSSRCSSQCSLQQQEQSRHLL
;
A
#
# COMPACT_ATOMS: atom_id res chain seq x y z
N MET A 1 40.40 -11.76 27.41
CA MET A 1 39.11 -11.01 27.43
C MET A 1 38.39 -11.23 28.75
N ASN A 2 37.75 -10.20 29.33
CA ASN A 2 37.20 -10.24 30.70
C ASN A 2 35.66 -10.30 30.68
N THR A 3 35.07 -11.40 31.19
CA THR A 3 33.63 -11.71 31.17
C THR A 3 32.78 -10.67 31.92
N LYS A 4 33.32 -10.06 32.98
CA LYS A 4 32.63 -9.00 33.73
C LYS A 4 32.40 -7.74 32.89
N LYS A 5 33.34 -7.44 31.98
CA LYS A 5 33.23 -6.33 31.02
C LYS A 5 32.11 -6.60 30.01
N LEU A 6 31.99 -7.84 29.55
CA LEU A 6 30.95 -8.26 28.59
C LEU A 6 29.55 -8.14 29.19
N ILE A 7 29.36 -8.62 30.42
CA ILE A 7 28.08 -8.51 31.15
C ILE A 7 27.71 -7.04 31.37
N LYS A 8 28.67 -6.20 31.72
CA LYS A 8 28.47 -4.75 31.89
C LYS A 8 28.06 -4.08 30.58
N MET A 9 28.68 -4.47 29.47
CA MET A 9 28.28 -4.00 28.15
C MET A 9 26.85 -4.46 27.85
N ALA A 10 26.54 -5.75 27.95
CA ALA A 10 25.20 -6.30 27.68
C ALA A 10 24.10 -5.57 28.47
N LYS A 11 24.32 -5.29 29.76
CA LYS A 11 23.41 -4.48 30.58
C LYS A 11 23.20 -3.07 30.04
N LYS A 12 24.26 -2.38 29.58
CA LYS A 12 24.14 -1.05 28.94
C LYS A 12 23.39 -1.11 27.61
N TRP A 13 23.58 -2.16 26.81
CA TRP A 13 22.84 -2.37 25.56
C TRP A 13 21.35 -2.62 25.82
N GLN A 14 21.02 -3.47 26.79
CA GLN A 14 19.64 -3.71 27.23
C GLN A 14 18.96 -2.44 27.74
N GLN A 15 19.65 -1.63 28.55
CA GLN A 15 19.14 -0.35 29.03
C GLN A 15 18.88 0.66 27.90
N ARG A 16 19.81 0.77 26.93
CA ARG A 16 19.63 1.62 25.75
C ARG A 16 18.46 1.14 24.89
N ALA A 17 18.34 -0.16 24.63
CA ALA A 17 17.23 -0.73 23.89
C ALA A 17 15.87 -0.53 24.60
N ALA A 18 15.84 -0.62 25.93
CA ALA A 18 14.64 -0.33 26.72
C ALA A 18 14.26 1.15 26.72
N LEU A 19 15.24 2.08 26.76
CA LEU A 19 14.96 3.51 26.65
C LEU A 19 14.44 3.89 25.25
N HIS A 20 14.98 3.26 24.20
CA HIS A 20 14.51 3.40 22.82
C HIS A 20 13.21 2.62 22.52
N ARG A 21 12.66 1.86 23.48
CA ARG A 21 11.27 1.37 23.44
C ARG A 21 10.23 2.44 23.80
N LYS A 22 10.61 3.71 23.89
CA LYS A 22 9.70 4.75 23.40
C LYS A 22 9.54 4.50 21.91
N ARG A 23 8.49 3.73 21.57
CA ARG A 23 7.89 3.63 20.23
C ARG A 23 8.16 4.97 19.58
N ILE A 24 8.87 4.98 18.47
CA ILE A 24 9.02 6.18 17.64
C ILE A 24 7.57 6.60 17.40
N SER A 25 7.07 7.53 18.21
CA SER A 25 5.79 8.14 17.97
C SER A 25 6.11 8.97 16.75
N PHE A 26 5.90 8.35 15.59
CA PHE A 26 5.84 9.07 14.34
C PHE A 26 4.92 10.24 14.64
N GLN A 27 5.50 11.42 14.61
CA GLN A 27 4.81 12.67 14.80
C GLN A 27 3.67 12.64 13.79
N ARG A 28 2.46 12.39 14.30
CA ARG A 28 1.25 12.23 13.52
C ARG A 28 0.96 13.61 12.98
N SER A 29 1.46 13.91 11.78
CA SER A 29 0.97 15.02 10.98
C SER A 29 -0.51 14.76 10.76
N SER A 30 -1.31 15.33 11.65
CA SER A 30 -2.75 15.22 11.70
C SER A 30 -3.31 15.99 10.50
N ALA A 31 -3.39 15.34 9.35
CA ALA A 31 -4.32 15.73 8.31
C ALA A 31 -5.61 14.92 8.49
N THR A 32 -6.54 15.53 9.24
CA THR A 32 -8.01 15.41 9.10
C THR A 32 -8.64 14.03 8.91
N THR A 33 -9.18 13.46 9.99
CA THR A 33 -10.64 13.39 10.22
C THR A 33 -10.89 12.73 11.58
N SER A 34 -11.49 13.50 12.48
CA SER A 34 -12.01 13.08 13.77
C SER A 34 -13.21 12.15 13.61
N SER A 35 -13.17 10.96 14.21
CA SER A 35 -14.21 10.43 15.12
C SER A 35 -14.07 8.93 15.34
N SER A 36 -14.26 8.54 16.60
CA SER A 36 -14.66 7.22 17.10
C SER A 36 -13.57 6.24 17.54
N THR A 37 -13.64 5.99 18.84
CA THR A 37 -13.00 5.01 19.71
C THR A 37 -13.34 3.56 19.34
N VAL A 38 -12.93 3.11 18.17
CA VAL A 38 -12.93 1.69 17.81
C VAL A 38 -11.48 1.28 17.66
N VAL A 39 -11.04 0.30 18.46
CA VAL A 39 -9.71 -0.36 18.43
C VAL A 39 -9.04 -0.14 17.08
N GLU A 40 -7.87 0.50 17.06
CA GLU A 40 -7.11 0.81 15.83
C GLU A 40 -6.92 -0.49 15.02
N LYS A 41 -7.87 -0.80 14.12
CA LYS A 41 -7.74 -1.80 13.09
C LYS A 41 -6.53 -1.33 12.30
N GLY A 42 -5.45 -2.10 12.33
CA GLY A 42 -4.12 -1.66 11.86
C GLY A 42 -4.15 -1.05 10.45
N CYS A 43 -3.04 -0.46 10.03
CA CYS A 43 -2.92 0.08 8.67
C CYS A 43 -2.03 -0.80 7.80
N PHE A 44 -2.33 -0.87 6.51
CA PHE A 44 -1.36 -1.30 5.50
C PHE A 44 -0.77 -0.07 4.80
N VAL A 45 0.39 -0.27 4.18
CA VAL A 45 1.15 0.80 3.53
C VAL A 45 1.36 0.42 2.08
N VAL A 46 1.15 1.41 1.21
CA VAL A 46 1.49 1.31 -0.21
C VAL A 46 2.39 2.46 -0.61
N TYR A 47 3.21 2.23 -1.62
CA TYR A 47 4.03 3.23 -2.28
C TYR A 47 3.50 3.47 -3.68
N THR A 48 3.58 4.69 -4.17
CA THR A 48 3.23 5.06 -5.55
C THR A 48 4.47 5.00 -6.46
N ALA A 49 4.26 5.11 -7.77
CA ALA A 49 5.35 5.09 -8.76
C ALA A 49 6.37 6.24 -8.56
N ASP A 50 5.90 7.38 -8.04
CA ASP A 50 6.71 8.53 -7.63
C ASP A 50 7.31 8.38 -6.20
N LYS A 51 7.24 7.17 -5.63
CA LYS A 51 7.83 6.76 -4.33
C LYS A 51 7.22 7.46 -3.12
N ILE A 52 6.01 7.99 -3.23
CA ILE A 52 5.27 8.58 -2.11
C ILE A 52 4.54 7.48 -1.33
N ARG A 53 4.51 7.63 0.00
CA ARG A 53 3.97 6.63 0.92
C ARG A 53 2.56 7.01 1.36
N PHE A 54 1.62 6.07 1.22
CA PHE A 54 0.26 6.19 1.73
C PHE A 54 -0.05 5.08 2.75
N ALA A 55 -0.85 5.40 3.77
CA ALA A 55 -1.27 4.46 4.79
C ALA A 55 -2.80 4.38 4.84
N PHE A 56 -3.32 3.17 4.72
CA PHE A 56 -4.75 2.90 4.64
C PHE A 56 -5.18 1.99 5.80
N PRO A 57 -6.36 2.21 6.41
CA PRO A 57 -6.92 1.26 7.37
C PRO A 57 -7.09 -0.12 6.74
N ILE A 58 -6.82 -1.20 7.49
CA ILE A 58 -6.89 -2.57 6.97
C ILE A 58 -8.31 -2.94 6.49
N SER A 59 -9.35 -2.23 6.93
CA SER A 59 -10.72 -2.36 6.42
C SER A 59 -10.85 -2.03 4.93
N TYR A 60 -9.87 -1.34 4.33
CA TYR A 60 -9.88 -1.05 2.90
C TYR A 60 -9.48 -2.29 2.08
N LEU A 61 -8.85 -3.32 2.69
CA LEU A 61 -8.53 -4.56 1.97
C LEU A 61 -9.79 -5.35 1.54
N SER A 62 -10.95 -5.07 2.13
CA SER A 62 -12.24 -5.65 1.70
C SER A 62 -12.96 -4.81 0.64
N SER A 63 -12.42 -3.65 0.24
CA SER A 63 -12.99 -2.84 -0.85
C SER A 63 -12.57 -3.43 -2.19
N SER A 64 -13.52 -3.59 -3.10
CA SER A 64 -13.28 -4.04 -4.48
C SER A 64 -12.25 -3.17 -5.19
N VAL A 65 -12.30 -1.85 -4.97
CA VAL A 65 -11.32 -0.91 -5.56
C VAL A 65 -9.90 -1.24 -5.10
N PHE A 66 -9.68 -1.46 -3.80
CA PHE A 66 -8.35 -1.78 -3.29
C PHE A 66 -7.87 -3.17 -3.68
N GLN A 67 -8.77 -4.16 -3.72
CA GLN A 67 -8.44 -5.48 -4.25
C GLN A 67 -7.96 -5.37 -5.70
N GLU A 68 -8.62 -4.54 -6.49
CA GLU A 68 -8.24 -4.34 -7.88
C GLU A 68 -6.89 -3.62 -8.04
N LEU A 69 -6.66 -2.55 -7.27
CA LEU A 69 -5.37 -1.86 -7.26
C LEU A 69 -4.23 -2.79 -6.83
N LEU A 70 -4.46 -3.66 -5.85
CA LEU A 70 -3.48 -4.64 -5.39
C LEU A 70 -3.23 -5.74 -6.42
N LYS A 71 -4.26 -6.17 -7.16
CA LYS A 71 -4.10 -7.12 -8.27
C LYS A 71 -3.25 -6.52 -9.39
N ILE A 72 -3.48 -5.26 -9.75
CA ILE A 72 -2.65 -4.55 -10.74
C ILE A 72 -1.19 -4.47 -10.26
N SER A 73 -0.99 -4.18 -8.98
CA SER A 73 0.36 -4.17 -8.37
C SER A 73 1.04 -5.52 -8.45
N GLU A 74 0.32 -6.61 -8.18
CA GLU A 74 0.82 -7.98 -8.32
C GLU A 74 1.15 -8.32 -9.78
N GLU A 75 0.30 -7.93 -10.73
CA GLU A 75 0.53 -8.18 -12.17
C GLU A 75 1.78 -7.47 -12.68
N GLU A 76 2.08 -6.26 -12.20
CA GLU A 76 3.23 -5.46 -12.64
C GLU A 76 4.52 -5.77 -11.88
N PHE A 77 4.45 -5.96 -10.56
CA PHE A 77 5.63 -6.09 -9.70
C PHE A 77 5.79 -7.48 -9.06
N GLY A 78 4.80 -8.36 -9.20
CA GLY A 78 4.74 -9.63 -8.51
C GLY A 78 4.39 -9.50 -7.02
N LEU A 79 4.37 -10.65 -6.33
CA LEU A 79 4.15 -10.68 -4.89
C LEU A 79 5.38 -10.16 -4.13
N PRO A 80 5.24 -9.18 -3.21
CA PRO A 80 6.36 -8.64 -2.47
C PRO A 80 6.94 -9.69 -1.51
N THR A 81 8.17 -10.13 -1.77
CA THR A 81 8.86 -11.16 -0.94
C THR A 81 9.64 -10.54 0.24
N GLY A 82 9.37 -9.27 0.58
CA GLY A 82 10.08 -8.52 1.62
C GLY A 82 10.23 -7.02 1.35
N GLY A 83 9.77 -6.56 0.19
CA GLY A 83 9.68 -5.15 -0.18
C GLY A 83 8.32 -4.52 0.14
N PRO A 84 8.18 -3.20 -0.05
CA PRO A 84 6.88 -2.53 0.05
C PRO A 84 5.94 -2.97 -1.06
N ILE A 85 4.63 -2.85 -0.81
CA ILE A 85 3.62 -2.91 -1.87
C ILE A 85 3.71 -1.61 -2.66
N THR A 86 3.97 -1.69 -3.96
CA THR A 86 4.07 -0.53 -4.85
C THR A 86 2.94 -0.57 -5.87
N LEU A 87 2.14 0.48 -5.91
CA LEU A 87 1.08 0.67 -6.88
C LEU A 87 1.63 1.39 -8.12
N PRO A 88 1.22 1.00 -9.34
CA PRO A 88 1.63 1.66 -10.57
C PRO A 88 0.79 2.90 -10.88
N PHE A 89 0.51 3.69 -9.84
CA PHE A 89 -0.20 4.95 -9.92
C PHE A 89 0.64 6.03 -9.23
N ASP A 90 0.46 7.28 -9.65
CA ASP A 90 1.11 8.42 -9.00
C ASP A 90 0.38 8.83 -7.71
N SER A 91 1.01 9.72 -6.95
CA SER A 91 0.42 10.26 -5.73
C SER A 91 -0.86 11.07 -5.97
N ILE A 92 -0.98 11.72 -7.12
CA ILE A 92 -2.14 12.55 -7.48
C ILE A 92 -3.39 11.69 -7.60
N PHE A 93 -3.29 10.54 -8.29
CA PHE A 93 -4.37 9.57 -8.40
C PHE A 93 -4.80 9.02 -7.03
N LEU A 94 -3.83 8.63 -6.19
CA LEU A 94 -4.10 8.13 -4.83
C LEU A 94 -4.75 9.20 -3.94
N GLU A 95 -4.36 10.46 -4.05
CA GLU A 95 -4.99 11.56 -3.33
C GLU A 95 -6.44 11.78 -3.78
N TYR A 96 -6.70 11.73 -5.08
CA TYR A 96 -8.05 11.79 -5.63
C TYR A 96 -8.92 10.62 -5.13
N LEU A 97 -8.38 9.40 -5.16
CA LEU A 97 -9.06 8.21 -4.67
C LEU A 97 -9.45 8.33 -3.19
N ILE A 98 -8.53 8.82 -2.34
CA ILE A 98 -8.82 9.05 -0.91
C ILE A 98 -9.97 10.04 -0.75
N LYS A 99 -9.95 11.16 -1.49
CA LYS A 99 -11.04 12.16 -1.46
C LYS A 99 -12.37 11.56 -1.90
N LEU A 100 -12.36 10.66 -2.88
CA LEU A 100 -13.55 9.96 -3.35
C LEU A 100 -14.11 9.03 -2.26
N LEU A 101 -13.25 8.24 -1.61
CA LEU A 101 -13.62 7.31 -0.54
C LEU A 101 -14.15 8.01 0.71
N GLN A 102 -13.60 9.17 1.06
CA GLN A 102 -14.09 10.00 2.17
C GLN A 102 -15.51 10.54 1.94
N ARG A 103 -15.92 10.71 0.69
CA ARG A 103 -17.24 11.28 0.34
C ARG A 103 -18.38 10.26 0.35
N ARG A 104 -18.13 9.00 0.74
CA ARG A 104 -18.97 7.82 0.44
C ARG A 104 -19.26 7.74 -1.06
N ILE A 105 -18.49 6.93 -1.74
CA ILE A 105 -18.75 6.59 -3.15
C ILE A 105 -20.11 5.89 -3.22
N ASP A 106 -20.97 6.29 -4.16
CA ASP A 106 -22.17 5.52 -4.51
C ASP A 106 -21.79 4.27 -5.32
N GLU A 107 -22.64 3.26 -5.33
CA GLU A 107 -22.33 2.00 -6.01
C GLU A 107 -22.03 2.16 -7.51
N ASP A 108 -22.66 3.14 -8.17
CA ASP A 108 -22.49 3.36 -9.60
C ASP A 108 -21.15 4.04 -9.90
N THR A 109 -20.73 5.00 -9.07
CA THR A 109 -19.39 5.60 -9.16
C THR A 109 -18.30 4.57 -8.83
N GLU A 110 -18.52 3.68 -7.85
CA GLU A 110 -17.58 2.59 -7.56
C GLU A 110 -17.44 1.65 -8.76
N LYS A 111 -18.57 1.22 -9.35
CA LYS A 111 -18.57 0.39 -10.56
C LYS A 111 -17.91 1.11 -11.74
N ALA A 112 -18.17 2.39 -11.94
CA ALA A 112 -17.56 3.18 -13.01
C ALA A 112 -16.04 3.30 -12.82
N LEU A 113 -15.58 3.53 -11.59
CA LEU A 113 -14.15 3.55 -11.25
C LEU A 113 -13.50 2.19 -11.54
N LEU A 114 -14.11 1.10 -11.07
CA LEU A 114 -13.63 -0.27 -11.33
C LEU A 114 -13.60 -0.58 -12.82
N MET A 115 -14.65 -0.21 -13.57
CA MET A 115 -14.71 -0.38 -15.01
C MET A 115 -13.60 0.41 -15.72
N SER A 116 -13.32 1.63 -15.28
CA SER A 116 -12.22 2.44 -15.83
C SER A 116 -10.86 1.79 -15.58
N ILE A 117 -10.61 1.30 -14.36
CA ILE A 117 -9.39 0.60 -13.96
C ILE A 117 -9.24 -0.74 -14.70
N CYS A 118 -10.33 -1.48 -14.90
CA CYS A 118 -10.31 -2.77 -15.62
C CYS A 118 -10.15 -2.60 -17.13
N SER A 119 -10.76 -1.59 -17.73
CA SER A 119 -10.71 -1.38 -19.18
C SER A 119 -9.30 -1.10 -19.68
N SER A 120 -8.48 -0.41 -18.90
CA SER A 120 -7.07 -0.15 -19.24
C SER A 120 -6.21 -1.42 -19.28
N ARG A 121 -6.57 -2.46 -18.50
CA ARG A 121 -5.96 -3.79 -18.58
C ARG A 121 -6.46 -4.64 -19.73
N CYS A 122 -7.73 -4.52 -20.08
CA CYS A 122 -8.31 -5.28 -21.19
C CYS A 122 -7.78 -4.80 -22.55
N SER A 123 -7.52 -3.50 -22.72
CA SER A 123 -6.90 -2.98 -23.96
C SER A 123 -5.45 -3.47 -24.17
N SER A 124 -4.69 -3.69 -23.10
CA SER A 124 -3.34 -4.26 -23.13
C SER A 124 -3.34 -5.78 -23.35
N GLN A 125 -4.35 -6.52 -22.84
CA GLN A 125 -4.50 -7.95 -23.13
C GLN A 125 -4.94 -8.25 -24.57
N CYS A 126 -5.86 -7.44 -25.14
CA CYS A 126 -6.32 -7.62 -26.52
C CYS A 126 -5.20 -7.39 -27.56
N SER A 127 -4.26 -6.49 -27.28
CA SER A 127 -3.15 -6.15 -28.19
C SER A 127 -2.02 -7.18 -28.17
N LEU A 128 -1.73 -7.81 -27.02
CA LEU A 128 -0.74 -8.90 -26.93
C LEU A 128 -1.18 -10.14 -27.71
N GLN A 129 -2.46 -10.50 -27.66
CA GLN A 129 -3.00 -11.67 -28.36
C GLN A 129 -2.94 -11.51 -29.89
N GLN A 130 -3.04 -10.27 -30.39
CA GLN A 130 -2.97 -9.96 -31.83
C GLN A 130 -1.53 -9.97 -32.36
N GLN A 131 -0.53 -9.69 -31.51
CA GLN A 131 0.89 -9.78 -31.86
C GLN A 131 1.42 -11.23 -31.86
N GLU A 132 0.82 -12.10 -31.06
CA GLU A 132 1.18 -13.51 -30.99
C GLU A 132 0.60 -14.31 -32.17
N GLN A 133 -0.63 -14.00 -32.60
CA GLN A 133 -1.23 -14.60 -33.80
C GLN A 133 -0.53 -14.16 -35.11
N SER A 134 -0.01 -12.93 -35.19
CA SER A 134 0.72 -12.44 -36.37
C SER A 134 2.14 -13.00 -36.49
N ARG A 135 2.71 -13.55 -35.40
CA ARG A 135 4.01 -14.23 -35.40
C ARG A 135 3.94 -15.71 -35.84
N HIS A 136 2.77 -16.32 -35.82
CA HIS A 136 2.55 -17.69 -36.31
C HIS A 136 2.18 -17.75 -37.81
N LEU A 137 2.08 -16.61 -38.49
CA LEU A 137 1.76 -16.49 -39.92
C LEU A 137 2.96 -16.03 -40.78
N LEU A 138 4.17 -16.01 -40.22
CA LEU A 138 5.44 -15.80 -40.91
C LEU A 138 6.33 -17.04 -40.76
#